data_AF-A0A524PVY6-F1
#
_entry.id   AF-A0A524PVY6-F1
#
_cell.length_a   1.000
_cell.length_b   1.000
_cell.length_c   1.000
_cell.angle_alpha   90.00
_cell.angle_beta   90.00
_cell.angle_gamma   90.00
#
_symmetry.space_group_name_H-M   'P 1'
#
loop_
_entity.id
_entity.type
_entity.pdbx_description
1 polymer ?
#
loop_
_entity_poly.entity_id
_entity_poly.type
_entity_poly.pdbx_seq_one_letter_code
_entity_poly.pdbx_strand_id
1 'polypeptide(L)'
;MMYLALKYALFAGIATLANIGSQYAFLAVCDNPLCLYPAMACGTLAGLMIKYVLDKRFIFYHRTETAREDLFKFVVYSLMGVFTTLIFWGTEILFHHLFVFPQAKYLGAVIGLTVGYVTKYHLDKRFVFRNWKEAGAKRVSP
;
A
#
# COMPACT_ATOMS: atom_id res chain seq x y z
N MET A 1 -10.50 2.52 -16.71
CA MET A 1 -10.09 1.31 -15.95
C MET A 1 -8.62 0.98 -16.16
N MET A 2 -8.17 0.68 -17.38
CA MET A 2 -6.77 0.25 -17.65
C MET A 2 -5.69 1.28 -17.27
N TYR A 3 -5.92 2.57 -17.52
CA TYR A 3 -5.00 3.65 -17.15
C TYR A 3 -4.78 3.79 -15.64
N LEU A 4 -5.80 3.47 -14.84
CA LEU A 4 -5.71 3.52 -13.38
C LEU A 4 -4.83 2.38 -12.85
N ALA A 5 -5.09 1.15 -13.33
CA ALA A 5 -4.29 -0.03 -12.97
C ALA A 5 -2.80 0.15 -13.31
N LEU A 6 -2.49 0.75 -14.47
CA LEU A 6 -1.11 1.04 -14.86
C LEU A 6 -0.42 2.02 -13.91
N LYS A 7 -1.12 3.10 -13.49
CA LYS A 7 -0.61 4.03 -12.47
C LYS A 7 -0.36 3.32 -11.14
N TYR A 8 -1.30 2.50 -10.69
CA TYR A 8 -1.15 1.74 -9.46
C TYR A 8 0.08 0.82 -9.51
N ALA A 9 0.25 0.09 -10.62
CA ALA A 9 1.40 -0.79 -10.82
C ALA A 9 2.72 0.00 -10.86
N LEU A 10 2.77 1.12 -11.59
CA LEU A 10 3.95 1.98 -11.65
C LEU A 10 4.32 2.54 -10.27
N PHE A 11 3.36 3.09 -9.54
CA PHE A 11 3.61 3.68 -8.22
C PHE A 11 3.96 2.62 -7.18
N ALA A 12 3.38 1.42 -7.28
CA ALA A 12 3.80 0.28 -6.48
C ALA A 12 5.26 -0.09 -6.79
N GLY A 13 5.65 -0.15 -8.06
CA GLY A 13 7.03 -0.41 -8.46
C GLY A 13 8.02 0.64 -7.90
N ILE A 14 7.69 1.93 -8.00
CA ILE A 14 8.52 3.02 -7.44
C ILE A 14 8.64 2.87 -5.92
N ALA A 15 7.53 2.61 -5.22
CA ALA A 15 7.54 2.41 -3.77
C ALA A 15 8.36 1.18 -3.36
N THR A 16 8.31 0.09 -4.12
CA THR A 16 9.12 -1.11 -3.89
C THR A 16 10.61 -0.82 -4.08
N LEU A 17 10.99 -0.10 -5.13
CA LEU A 17 12.38 0.31 -5.34
C LEU A 17 12.89 1.20 -4.22
N ALA A 18 12.09 2.15 -3.76
CA ALA A 18 12.46 3.00 -2.64
C ALA A 18 12.59 2.22 -1.33
N ASN A 19 11.69 1.27 -1.08
CA ASN A 19 11.78 0.39 0.09
C ASN A 19 13.10 -0.39 0.09
N ILE A 20 13.38 -1.12 -0.99
CA ILE A 20 14.61 -1.93 -1.11
C ILE A 20 15.86 -1.03 -1.08
N GLY A 21 15.83 0.10 -1.78
CA GLY A 21 16.94 1.05 -1.81
C GLY A 21 17.26 1.64 -0.43
N SER A 22 16.23 1.95 0.37
CA SER A 22 16.41 2.38 1.76
C SER A 22 16.93 1.27 2.66
N GLN A 23 16.47 0.02 2.50
CA GLN A 23 17.04 -1.12 3.23
C GLN A 23 18.52 -1.30 2.89
N TYR A 24 18.86 -1.27 1.60
CA TYR A 24 20.23 -1.40 1.11
C TYR A 24 21.13 -0.29 1.65
N ALA A 25 20.70 0.97 1.59
CA ALA A 25 21.46 2.10 2.12
C ALA A 25 21.65 2.01 3.65
N PHE A 26 20.62 1.56 4.38
CA PHE A 26 20.72 1.36 5.83
C PHE A 26 21.73 0.27 6.17
N LEU A 27 21.68 -0.87 5.48
CA LEU A 27 22.58 -1.99 5.71
C LEU A 27 24.01 -1.69 5.27
N ALA A 28 24.21 -0.84 4.27
CA ALA A 28 25.54 -0.39 3.84
C ALA A 28 26.32 0.39 4.90
N VAL A 29 25.64 0.91 5.94
CA VAL A 29 26.25 1.62 7.07
C VAL A 29 26.10 0.87 8.40
N CYS A 30 25.46 -0.30 8.40
CA CYS A 30 25.09 -1.05 9.60
C CYS A 30 25.34 -2.55 9.38
N ASP A 31 26.54 -3.01 9.71
CA ASP A 31 27.02 -4.39 9.48
C ASP A 31 26.64 -5.39 10.58
N ASN A 32 25.74 -5.04 11.51
CA ASN A 32 25.27 -5.97 12.54
C ASN A 32 24.07 -6.79 12.02
N PRO A 33 24.01 -8.12 12.22
CA PRO A 33 22.84 -8.93 11.89
C PRO A 33 21.51 -8.41 12.46
N LEU A 34 21.55 -7.73 13.61
CA LEU A 34 20.38 -7.08 14.22
C LEU A 34 19.90 -5.84 13.43
N CYS A 35 20.71 -5.29 12.53
CA CYS A 35 20.36 -4.15 11.67
C CYS A 35 19.29 -4.49 10.62
N LEU A 36 19.04 -5.77 10.35
CA LEU A 36 18.03 -6.18 9.36
C LEU A 36 16.63 -5.66 9.71
N TYR A 37 16.20 -5.81 10.97
CA TYR A 37 14.87 -5.36 11.40
C TYR A 37 14.66 -3.84 11.29
N PRO A 38 15.56 -2.98 11.80
CA PRO A 38 15.43 -1.53 11.60
C PRO A 38 15.59 -1.14 10.13
N ALA A 39 16.42 -1.82 9.34
CA ALA A 39 16.50 -1.59 7.89
C ALA A 39 15.15 -1.87 7.22
N MET A 40 14.52 -3.02 7.50
CA MET A 40 13.19 -3.37 6.99
C MET A 40 12.12 -2.36 7.42
N ALA A 41 12.17 -1.88 8.66
CA ALA A 41 11.27 -0.84 9.15
C ALA A 41 11.47 0.48 8.39
N CYS A 42 12.72 0.94 8.22
CA CYS A 42 13.06 2.13 7.44
C CYS A 42 12.61 2.01 5.98
N GLY A 43 12.88 0.88 5.33
CA GLY A 43 12.44 0.63 3.96
C GLY A 43 10.92 0.62 3.82
N THR A 44 10.22 0.00 4.77
CA THR A 44 8.75 -0.03 4.79
C THR A 44 8.17 1.37 4.94
N LEU A 45 8.70 2.18 5.86
CA LEU A 45 8.27 3.56 6.04
C LEU A 45 8.54 4.41 4.78
N ALA A 46 9.72 4.31 4.18
CA ALA A 46 10.07 5.02 2.96
C ALA A 46 9.14 4.65 1.79
N GLY A 47 8.94 3.35 1.56
CA GLY A 47 8.03 2.85 0.52
C GLY A 47 6.60 3.30 0.73
N LEU A 48 6.07 3.20 1.97
CA LEU A 48 4.71 3.65 2.30
C LEU A 48 4.54 5.16 2.09
N MET A 49 5.49 5.98 2.54
CA MET A 49 5.43 7.43 2.36
C MET A 49 5.40 7.80 0.87
N ILE A 50 6.29 7.22 0.07
CA ILE A 50 6.35 7.48 -1.37
C ILE A 50 5.05 7.03 -2.04
N LYS A 51 4.55 5.84 -1.72
CA LYS A 51 3.29 5.34 -2.26
C LYS A 51 2.12 6.26 -1.92
N TYR A 52 2.04 6.69 -0.66
CA TYR A 52 1.00 7.60 -0.18
C TYR A 52 1.01 8.93 -0.95
N VAL A 53 2.18 9.56 -1.09
CA VAL A 53 2.32 10.84 -1.81
C VAL A 53 1.91 10.69 -3.28
N LEU A 54 2.36 9.61 -3.94
CA LEU A 54 2.03 9.35 -5.34
C LEU A 54 0.52 9.12 -5.54
N ASP A 55 -0.08 8.28 -4.71
CA ASP A 55 -1.51 7.98 -4.77
C ASP A 55 -2.35 9.22 -4.50
N LYS A 56 -2.02 9.95 -3.43
CA LYS A 56 -2.67 11.20 -3.06
C LYS A 56 -2.62 12.21 -4.21
N ARG A 57 -1.47 12.40 -4.85
CA ARG A 57 -1.26 13.45 -5.86
C ARG A 57 -1.78 13.07 -7.24
N PHE A 58 -1.63 11.82 -7.67
CA PHE A 58 -1.81 11.42 -9.07
C PHE A 58 -2.96 10.44 -9.33
N ILE A 59 -3.52 9.84 -8.28
CA ILE A 59 -4.70 8.96 -8.37
C ILE A 59 -5.92 9.64 -7.76
N PHE A 60 -5.81 10.05 -6.50
CA PHE A 60 -6.93 10.60 -5.74
C PHE A 60 -7.03 12.12 -5.80
N TYR A 61 -5.98 12.80 -6.30
CA TYR A 61 -5.90 14.25 -6.47
C TYR A 61 -6.33 15.03 -5.21
N HIS A 62 -5.97 14.49 -4.05
CA HIS A 62 -6.47 14.97 -2.77
C HIS A 62 -5.53 16.02 -2.20
N ARG A 63 -6.08 17.20 -1.85
CA ARG A 63 -5.35 18.28 -1.18
C ARG A 63 -5.59 18.20 0.32
N THR A 64 -4.55 18.49 1.09
CA THR A 64 -4.61 18.63 2.54
C THR A 64 -4.22 20.06 2.85
N GLU A 65 -4.90 20.68 3.82
CA GLU A 65 -4.68 22.09 4.16
C GLU A 65 -3.55 22.25 5.17
N THR A 66 -3.28 21.22 5.98
CA THR A 66 -2.24 21.26 7.02
C THR A 66 -1.38 19.98 7.03
N ALA A 67 -0.15 20.10 7.55
CA ALA A 67 0.76 18.96 7.72
C ALA A 67 0.20 17.91 8.71
N ARG A 68 -0.53 18.35 9.75
CA ARG A 68 -1.17 17.45 10.72
C ARG A 68 -2.24 16.58 10.07
N GLU A 69 -3.07 17.18 9.22
CA GLU A 69 -4.09 16.47 8.47
C GLU A 69 -3.46 15.45 7.50
N ASP A 70 -2.36 15.83 6.85
CA ASP A 70 -1.63 14.95 5.93
C ASP A 70 -1.05 13.74 6.66
N LEU A 71 -0.41 13.96 7.81
CA LEU A 71 0.12 12.88 8.64
C LEU A 71 -0.98 11.95 9.13
N PHE A 72 -2.12 12.48 9.58
CA PHE A 72 -3.27 11.65 9.99
C PHE A 72 -3.76 10.78 8.84
N LYS A 73 -3.89 11.34 7.62
CA LYS A 73 -4.28 10.57 6.43
C LYS A 73 -3.25 9.53 6.03
N PHE A 74 -1.96 9.82 6.16
CA PHE A 74 -0.90 8.84 5.96
C PHE A 74 -1.02 7.66 6.95
N VAL A 75 -1.32 7.93 8.23
CA VAL A 75 -1.56 6.88 9.24
C VAL A 75 -2.77 6.04 8.87
N VAL A 76 -3.91 6.66 8.56
CA VAL A 76 -5.13 5.93 8.15
C VAL A 76 -4.86 5.10 6.89
N TYR A 77 -4.17 5.66 5.89
CA TYR A 77 -3.77 4.96 4.67
C TYR A 77 -2.92 3.73 4.96
N SER A 78 -1.93 3.88 5.85
CA SER A 78 -1.04 2.78 6.27
C SER A 78 -1.82 1.69 7.01
N LEU A 79 -2.74 2.07 7.91
CA LEU A 79 -3.62 1.13 8.63
C LEU A 79 -4.50 0.33 7.67
N MET A 80 -5.04 0.96 6.61
CA MET A 80 -5.80 0.23 5.59
C MET A 80 -4.93 -0.80 4.88
N GLY A 81 -3.64 -0.51 4.67
CA GLY A 81 -2.67 -1.46 4.10
C GLY A 81 -2.47 -2.67 5.01
N VAL A 82 -2.18 -2.43 6.30
CA VAL A 82 -2.02 -3.50 7.31
C VAL A 82 -3.26 -4.38 7.38
N PHE A 83 -4.45 -3.77 7.44
CA PHE A 83 -5.70 -4.51 7.47
C PHE A 83 -5.87 -5.43 6.25
N THR A 84 -5.55 -4.95 5.05
CA THR A 84 -5.66 -5.77 3.84
C THR A 84 -4.60 -6.88 3.75
N THR A 85 -3.41 -6.66 4.33
CA THR A 85 -2.41 -7.71 4.49
C THR A 85 -2.89 -8.81 5.43
N LEU A 86 -3.59 -8.46 6.52
CA LEU A 86 -4.21 -9.45 7.41
C LEU A 86 -5.29 -10.27 6.72
N ILE A 87 -6.08 -9.66 5.82
CA ILE A 87 -7.03 -10.42 4.97
C ILE A 87 -6.30 -11.42 4.09
N PHE A 88 -5.22 -10.99 3.44
CA PHE A 88 -4.40 -11.85 2.60
C PHE A 88 -3.82 -13.03 3.40
N TRP A 89 -3.07 -12.76 4.47
CA TRP A 89 -2.46 -13.80 5.30
C TRP A 89 -3.50 -14.70 5.96
N GLY A 90 -4.60 -14.13 6.46
CA GLY A 90 -5.68 -14.90 7.05
C GLY A 90 -6.30 -15.88 6.05
N THR A 91 -6.47 -15.48 4.80
CA THR A 91 -6.98 -16.36 3.74
C THR A 91 -5.96 -17.44 3.36
N GLU A 92 -4.68 -17.08 3.23
CA GLU A 92 -3.60 -18.03 2.96
C GLU A 92 -3.48 -19.11 4.05
N ILE A 93 -3.47 -18.68 5.32
CA ILE A 93 -3.42 -19.56 6.50
C ILE A 93 -4.68 -20.43 6.58
N LEU A 94 -5.85 -19.85 6.35
CA LEU A 94 -7.11 -20.60 6.34
C LEU A 94 -7.07 -21.72 5.30
N PHE A 95 -6.60 -21.44 4.09
CA PHE A 95 -6.47 -22.46 3.05
C PHE A 95 -5.41 -23.50 3.38
N HIS A 96 -4.29 -23.09 3.99
CA HIS A 96 -3.25 -24.00 4.44
C HIS A 96 -3.78 -25.03 5.45
N HIS A 97 -4.69 -24.62 6.34
CA HIS A 97 -5.26 -25.50 7.36
C HIS A 97 -6.51 -26.27 6.93
N LEU A 98 -7.36 -25.69 6.06
CA LEU A 98 -8.61 -26.33 5.64
C LEU A 98 -8.41 -27.40 4.56
N PHE A 99 -7.36 -27.27 3.72
CA PHE A 99 -7.16 -28.17 2.59
C PHE A 99 -5.83 -28.92 2.71
N VAL A 100 -5.88 -30.22 2.38
CA VAL A 100 -4.76 -31.14 2.58
C VAL A 100 -3.75 -31.12 1.42
N PHE A 101 -4.11 -30.55 0.26
CA PHE A 101 -3.21 -30.58 -0.90
C PHE A 101 -2.08 -29.54 -0.78
N PRO A 102 -0.86 -29.85 -1.26
CA PRO A 102 0.34 -29.05 -0.98
C PRO A 102 0.27 -27.58 -1.42
N GLN A 103 -0.52 -27.30 -2.45
CA GLN A 103 -0.62 -25.98 -3.08
C GLN A 103 -1.77 -25.12 -2.53
N ALA A 104 -2.52 -25.60 -1.55
CA ALA A 104 -3.72 -24.91 -1.04
C ALA A 104 -3.44 -23.50 -0.55
N LYS A 105 -2.33 -23.31 0.19
CA LYS A 105 -1.90 -22.00 0.68
C LYS A 105 -1.74 -20.98 -0.46
N TYR A 106 -1.23 -21.39 -1.62
CA TYR A 106 -1.06 -20.50 -2.78
C TYR A 106 -2.40 -20.11 -3.42
N LEU A 107 -3.37 -21.02 -3.42
CA LEU A 107 -4.73 -20.70 -3.85
C LEU A 107 -5.37 -19.68 -2.89
N GLY A 108 -5.23 -19.91 -1.58
CA GLY A 108 -5.66 -18.95 -0.56
C GLY A 108 -4.95 -17.60 -0.70
N ALA A 109 -3.66 -17.60 -1.02
CA ALA A 109 -2.89 -16.39 -1.26
C ALA A 109 -3.42 -15.59 -2.46
N VAL A 110 -3.69 -16.24 -3.60
CA VAL A 110 -4.25 -15.57 -4.78
C VAL A 110 -5.62 -14.96 -4.48
N ILE A 111 -6.50 -15.71 -3.80
CA ILE A 111 -7.82 -15.22 -3.41
C ILE A 111 -7.68 -14.06 -2.42
N GLY A 112 -6.87 -14.23 -1.37
CA GLY A 112 -6.62 -13.24 -0.34
C GLY A 112 -6.04 -11.95 -0.89
N LEU A 113 -5.07 -12.02 -1.80
CA LEU A 113 -4.52 -10.85 -2.50
C LEU A 113 -5.59 -10.15 -3.35
N THR A 114 -6.39 -10.92 -4.10
CA THR A 114 -7.46 -10.35 -4.93
C THR A 114 -8.47 -9.58 -4.08
N VAL A 115 -8.98 -10.20 -3.01
CA VAL A 115 -9.91 -9.58 -2.06
C VAL A 115 -9.25 -8.40 -1.36
N GLY A 116 -7.99 -8.55 -0.95
CA GLY A 116 -7.19 -7.51 -0.29
C GLY A 116 -7.06 -6.26 -1.16
N TYR A 117 -6.69 -6.38 -2.43
CA TYR A 117 -6.57 -5.25 -3.35
C TYR A 117 -7.91 -4.55 -3.62
N VAL A 118 -8.99 -5.32 -3.86
CA VAL A 118 -10.33 -4.75 -4.05
C VAL A 118 -10.75 -3.99 -2.80
N THR A 119 -10.61 -4.61 -1.63
CA THR A 119 -10.94 -4.01 -0.33
C THR A 119 -10.11 -2.75 -0.10
N LYS A 120 -8.80 -2.79 -0.38
CA LYS A 120 -7.88 -1.64 -0.24
C LYS A 120 -8.36 -0.45 -1.04
N TYR A 121 -8.73 -0.65 -2.31
CA TYR A 121 -9.25 0.42 -3.16
C TYR A 121 -10.50 1.07 -2.55
N HIS A 122 -11.45 0.26 -2.07
CA HIS A 122 -12.68 0.76 -1.47
C HIS A 122 -12.44 1.48 -0.13
N LEU A 123 -11.53 0.96 0.70
CA LEU A 123 -11.15 1.56 1.97
C LEU A 123 -10.45 2.91 1.77
N ASP A 124 -9.44 2.98 0.91
CA ASP A 124 -8.72 4.22 0.63
C ASP A 124 -9.65 5.29 0.05
N LYS A 125 -10.52 4.89 -0.88
CA LYS A 125 -11.54 5.77 -1.46
C LYS A 125 -12.53 6.31 -0.42
N ARG A 126 -12.91 5.51 0.59
CA ARG A 126 -13.95 5.88 1.56
C ARG A 126 -13.39 6.63 2.76
N PHE A 127 -12.25 6.20 3.29
CA PHE A 127 -11.72 6.65 4.58
C PHE A 127 -10.52 7.60 4.45
N VAL A 128 -9.71 7.46 3.39
CA VAL A 128 -8.51 8.29 3.20
C VAL A 128 -8.80 9.48 2.30
N PHE A 129 -9.50 9.25 1.19
CA PHE A 129 -9.68 10.22 0.11
C PHE A 129 -11.16 10.54 -0.16
N ARG A 130 -11.88 11.03 0.86
CA ARG A 130 -13.25 11.54 0.70
C ARG A 130 -13.30 12.64 -0.39
N ASN A 131 -14.34 12.59 -1.23
CA ASN A 131 -14.68 13.57 -2.26
C ASN A 131 -13.78 13.63 -3.53
N TRP A 132 -13.05 12.55 -3.88
CA TRP A 132 -12.18 12.55 -5.07
C TRP A 132 -12.91 12.81 -6.42
N LYS A 133 -14.23 12.56 -6.52
CA LYS A 133 -15.03 12.85 -7.73
C LYS A 133 -15.23 14.36 -7.96
N GLU A 134 -15.37 15.16 -6.92
CA GLU A 134 -15.56 16.63 -7.03
C GLU A 134 -14.26 17.32 -7.46
N ALA A 135 -13.11 16.81 -7.04
CA ALA A 135 -11.79 17.28 -7.48
C ALA A 135 -11.51 16.99 -8.97
N GLY A 136 -12.04 15.87 -9.50
CA GLY A 136 -11.98 15.54 -10.93
C GLY A 136 -12.98 16.33 -11.78
N ALA A 137 -14.18 16.63 -11.25
CA ALA A 137 -15.21 17.39 -11.95
C ALA A 137 -14.84 18.87 -12.14
N LYS A 138 -14.18 19.50 -11.15
CA LYS A 138 -13.64 20.88 -11.25
C LYS A 138 -12.55 21.09 -12.31
N ARG A 139 -12.13 20.03 -13.02
CA ARG A 139 -11.17 20.11 -14.14
C ARG A 139 -11.83 20.12 -15.52
N VAL A 140 -13.11 19.77 -15.63
CA VAL A 140 -13.82 19.70 -16.93
C VAL A 140 -14.79 20.87 -17.10
N SER A 141 -15.00 21.67 -16.05
CA SER A 141 -15.64 22.98 -16.17
C SER A 141 -14.67 23.98 -16.80
N PRO A 142 -15.00 24.60 -17.94
CA PRO A 142 -14.17 25.59 -18.63
C PRO A 142 -13.88 26.82 -17.75
#